data_AF-A0A4Q1TA91-F1
#
_entry.id   AF-A0A4Q1TA91-F1
#
_cell.length_a   1.000
_cell.length_b   1.000
_cell.length_c   1.000
_cell.angle_alpha   90.00
_cell.angle_beta   90.00
_cell.angle_gamma   90.00
#
_symmetry.space_group_name_H-M   'P 1'
#
loop_
_entity.id
_entity.type
_entity.pdbx_description
1 polymer ?
#
loop_
_entity_poly.entity_id
_entity_poly.type
_entity_poly.pdbx_seq_one_letter_code
_entity_poly.pdbx_strand_id
1 'polypeptide(L)'
;MHHLYLRRQKQDDQRVQYTYQFDDHGLSPANQILTRLFRQMILAVEESLTTIEVEYVDVFLAKQLGSERAKQLLSLLGAKKENIVENKKGEVVLSRIFQAPLTEEALHYFKRIQDLEELSAYALCSVEEKKVEVYFAKFMRVNVNPMEEERFFQLLDEDRIRYKVV
;
A
#
# COMPACT_ATOMS: atom_id res chain seq x y z
N MET A 1 7.89 -13.80 -20.96
CA MET A 1 7.14 -13.58 -19.70
C MET A 1 8.09 -12.91 -18.72
N HIS A 2 7.82 -11.69 -18.28
CA HIS A 2 8.75 -10.89 -17.47
C HIS A 2 8.62 -11.21 -15.98
N HIS A 3 9.74 -11.20 -15.26
CA HIS A 3 9.76 -11.38 -13.80
C HIS A 3 9.57 -10.01 -13.14
N LEU A 4 8.87 -9.95 -12.01
CA LEU A 4 8.88 -8.77 -11.16
C LEU A 4 10.21 -8.70 -10.40
N TYR A 5 10.91 -7.57 -10.47
CA TYR A 5 12.15 -7.38 -9.70
C TYR A 5 11.82 -6.81 -8.32
N LEU A 6 12.22 -7.52 -7.27
CA LEU A 6 12.07 -7.09 -5.88
C LEU A 6 13.44 -6.75 -5.31
N ARG A 7 13.68 -5.47 -5.05
CA ARG A 7 14.92 -4.98 -4.45
C ARG A 7 14.92 -5.33 -2.97
N ARG A 8 15.90 -6.13 -2.53
CA ARG A 8 16.05 -6.52 -1.13
C ARG A 8 16.96 -5.54 -0.41
N GLN A 9 16.47 -4.98 0.70
CA GLN A 9 17.23 -4.07 1.55
C GLN A 9 17.15 -4.54 3.00
N LYS A 10 18.30 -4.78 3.63
CA LYS A 10 18.34 -5.07 5.07
C LYS A 10 18.05 -3.78 5.83
N GLN A 11 17.05 -3.80 6.72
CA GLN A 11 16.73 -2.66 7.57
C GLN A 11 17.52 -2.76 8.89
N ASP A 12 17.52 -3.95 9.48
CA ASP A 12 18.33 -4.30 10.65
C ASP A 12 18.56 -5.83 10.68
N ASP A 13 19.07 -6.36 11.80
CA ASP A 13 19.36 -7.80 11.94
C ASP A 13 18.11 -8.71 11.92
N GLN A 14 16.91 -8.15 12.07
CA GLN A 14 15.66 -8.90 12.16
C GLN A 14 14.64 -8.50 11.09
N ARG A 15 14.92 -7.49 10.26
CA ARG A 15 13.97 -7.00 9.26
C ARG A 15 14.58 -6.78 7.90
N VAL A 16 13.79 -7.16 6.89
CA VAL A 16 14.12 -7.04 5.48
C VAL A 16 12.99 -6.28 4.80
N GLN A 17 13.36 -5.38 3.91
CA GLN A 17 12.46 -4.67 3.03
C GLN A 17 12.57 -5.23 1.61
N TYR A 18 11.42 -5.48 0.99
CA TYR A 18 11.30 -5.77 -0.43
C TYR A 18 10.59 -4.64 -1.13
N THR A 19 11.24 -4.04 -2.11
CA THR A 19 10.68 -2.91 -2.87
C THR A 19 10.53 -3.27 -4.34
N TYR A 20 9.33 -3.07 -4.87
CA TYR A 20 9.06 -3.03 -6.30
C TYR A 20 8.98 -1.57 -6.76
N GLN A 21 9.71 -1.21 -7.82
CA GLN A 21 9.61 0.10 -8.45
C GLN A 21 8.76 -0.01 -9.72
N PHE A 22 7.75 0.84 -9.87
CA PHE A 22 6.86 0.79 -11.03
C PHE A 22 7.60 1.16 -12.33
N ASP A 23 8.55 2.08 -12.25
CA ASP A 23 9.37 2.53 -13.38
C ASP A 23 10.24 1.41 -13.97
N ASP A 24 10.59 0.37 -13.20
CA ASP A 24 11.48 -0.71 -13.65
C ASP A 24 10.86 -1.59 -14.75
N HIS A 25 9.52 -1.63 -14.84
CA HIS A 25 8.80 -2.53 -15.77
C HIS A 25 7.76 -1.84 -16.65
N GLY A 26 7.46 -0.56 -16.40
CA GLY A 26 6.42 0.19 -17.12
C GLY A 26 5.01 -0.40 -16.99
N LEU A 27 4.80 -1.28 -16.00
CA LEU A 27 3.49 -1.87 -15.73
C LEU A 27 2.60 -0.83 -15.06
N SER A 28 1.38 -0.65 -15.57
CA SER A 28 0.37 0.20 -14.94
C SER A 28 0.08 -0.30 -13.51
N PRO A 29 -0.16 0.60 -12.54
CA PRO A 29 -0.57 0.26 -11.18
C PRO A 29 -1.87 -0.54 -11.07
N ALA A 30 -2.73 -0.49 -12.10
CA ALA A 30 -3.91 -1.34 -12.25
C ALA A 30 -3.61 -2.74 -12.82
N ASN A 31 -2.33 -3.08 -13.06
CA ASN A 31 -1.97 -4.40 -13.58
C ASN A 31 -2.26 -5.49 -12.54
N GLN A 32 -2.99 -6.52 -12.97
CA GLN A 32 -3.40 -7.63 -12.11
C GLN A 32 -2.24 -8.33 -11.40
N ILE A 33 -1.05 -8.41 -12.02
CA ILE A 33 0.10 -9.04 -11.34
C ILE A 33 0.60 -8.17 -10.17
N LEU A 34 0.49 -6.85 -10.28
CA LEU A 34 0.91 -5.91 -9.23
C LEU A 34 -0.09 -5.86 -8.09
N THR A 35 -1.39 -5.85 -8.38
CA THR A 35 -2.42 -5.93 -7.32
C THR A 35 -2.38 -7.27 -6.60
N ARG A 36 -2.05 -8.35 -7.30
CA ARG A 36 -1.78 -9.67 -6.67
C ARG A 36 -0.52 -9.65 -5.81
N LEU A 37 0.59 -9.10 -6.30
CA LEU A 37 1.82 -8.93 -5.50
C LEU A 37 1.53 -8.13 -4.23
N PHE A 38 0.84 -7.00 -4.35
CA PHE A 38 0.42 -6.17 -3.22
C PHE A 38 -0.45 -6.96 -2.24
N ARG A 39 -1.42 -7.74 -2.72
CA ARG A 39 -2.21 -8.63 -1.87
C ARG A 39 -1.34 -9.65 -1.12
N GLN A 40 -0.35 -10.26 -1.77
CA GLN A 40 0.55 -11.20 -1.08
C GLN A 40 1.43 -10.50 -0.04
N MET A 41 1.85 -9.25 -0.28
CA MET A 41 2.54 -8.45 0.73
C MET A 41 1.67 -8.26 1.98
N ILE A 42 0.39 -7.94 1.81
CA ILE A 42 -0.57 -7.80 2.93
C ILE A 42 -0.71 -9.12 3.68
N LEU A 43 -0.98 -10.22 2.96
CA LEU A 43 -1.23 -11.52 3.56
C LEU A 43 -0.04 -12.09 4.34
N ALA A 44 1.18 -11.69 3.98
CA ALA A 44 2.40 -12.09 4.67
C ALA A 44 2.52 -11.48 6.07
N VAL A 45 2.06 -10.24 6.25
CA VAL A 45 2.21 -9.46 7.49
C VAL A 45 0.89 -9.23 8.24
N GLU A 46 -0.21 -9.77 7.72
CA GLU A 46 -1.58 -9.47 8.12
C GLU A 46 -1.80 -9.50 9.64
N GLU A 47 -1.26 -10.52 10.31
CA GLU A 47 -1.44 -10.75 11.75
C GLU A 47 -0.88 -9.63 12.62
N SER A 48 0.02 -8.80 12.08
CA SER A 48 0.64 -7.67 12.78
C SER A 48 -0.02 -6.31 12.46
N LEU A 49 -0.92 -6.25 11.47
CA LEU A 49 -1.46 -4.97 11.01
C LEU A 49 -2.51 -4.43 11.97
N THR A 50 -2.34 -3.17 12.39
CA THR A 50 -3.21 -2.52 13.38
C THR A 50 -3.76 -1.18 12.92
N THR A 51 -3.04 -0.48 12.04
CA THR A 51 -3.32 0.91 11.68
C THR A 51 -3.13 1.11 10.18
N ILE A 52 -3.81 2.12 9.65
CA ILE A 52 -3.60 2.62 8.30
C ILE A 52 -3.20 4.08 8.34
N GLU A 53 -2.35 4.45 7.39
CA GLU A 53 -2.03 5.82 7.03
C GLU A 53 -2.42 6.02 5.57
N VAL A 54 -3.10 7.12 5.25
CA VAL A 54 -3.52 7.43 3.89
C VAL A 54 -3.25 8.89 3.59
N GLU A 55 -2.57 9.14 2.47
CA GLU A 55 -2.42 10.45 1.86
C GLU A 55 -3.24 10.52 0.56
N TYR A 56 -3.99 11.59 0.40
CA TYR A 56 -4.82 11.82 -0.79
C TYR A 56 -4.88 13.29 -1.19
N VAL A 57 -5.17 13.51 -2.46
CA VAL A 57 -5.42 14.83 -3.05
C VAL A 57 -6.88 14.87 -3.52
N ASP A 58 -7.71 15.75 -2.95
CA ASP A 58 -9.16 15.78 -3.21
C ASP A 58 -9.51 15.76 -4.70
N VAL A 59 -8.85 16.64 -5.47
CA VAL A 59 -9.14 16.82 -6.90
C VAL A 59 -8.80 15.57 -7.68
N PHE A 60 -7.70 14.89 -7.32
CA PHE A 60 -7.29 13.65 -7.96
C PHE A 60 -8.27 12.52 -7.62
N LEU A 61 -8.57 12.34 -6.33
CA LEU A 61 -9.48 11.30 -5.85
C LEU A 61 -10.89 11.46 -6.42
N ALA A 62 -11.41 12.70 -6.45
CA ALA A 62 -12.71 13.01 -7.04
C ALA A 62 -12.73 12.81 -8.56
N LYS A 63 -11.62 13.11 -9.26
CA LYS A 63 -11.52 12.84 -10.71
C LYS A 63 -11.52 11.35 -11.02
N GLN A 64 -10.89 10.53 -10.19
CA GLN A 64 -10.76 9.09 -10.41
C GLN A 64 -12.01 8.31 -10.00
N LEU A 65 -12.61 8.62 -8.85
CA LEU A 65 -13.72 7.86 -8.29
C LEU A 65 -15.09 8.57 -8.40
N GLY A 66 -15.09 9.88 -8.61
CA GLY A 66 -16.25 10.74 -8.39
C GLY A 66 -16.39 11.14 -6.91
N SER A 67 -16.90 12.33 -6.65
CA SER A 67 -16.93 12.94 -5.30
C SER A 67 -17.65 12.08 -4.25
N GLU A 68 -18.78 11.46 -4.58
CA GLU A 68 -19.53 10.63 -3.62
C GLU A 68 -18.80 9.34 -3.26
N ARG A 69 -18.22 8.65 -4.25
CA ARG A 69 -17.44 7.42 -3.99
C ARG A 69 -16.14 7.72 -3.26
N ALA A 70 -15.48 8.84 -3.60
CA ALA A 70 -14.30 9.31 -2.87
C ALA A 70 -14.62 9.50 -1.38
N LYS A 71 -15.74 10.18 -1.06
CA LYS A 71 -16.18 10.37 0.32
C LYS A 71 -16.51 9.04 1.02
N GLN A 72 -17.20 8.13 0.35
CA GLN A 72 -17.51 6.80 0.89
C GLN A 72 -16.25 6.00 1.18
N LEU A 73 -15.27 6.01 0.27
CA LEU A 73 -13.99 5.36 0.46
C LEU A 73 -13.23 5.95 1.65
N LEU A 74 -13.08 7.26 1.73
CA LEU A 74 -12.40 7.90 2.85
C LEU A 74 -13.08 7.57 4.19
N SER A 75 -14.42 7.55 4.22
CA SER A 75 -15.18 7.14 5.40
C SER A 75 -14.97 5.67 5.76
N LEU A 76 -14.94 4.76 4.77
CA LEU A 76 -14.65 3.34 4.94
C LEU A 76 -13.26 3.12 5.55
N LEU A 77 -12.29 3.93 5.13
CA LEU A 77 -10.93 3.91 5.64
C LEU A 77 -10.78 4.62 7.01
N GLY A 78 -11.85 5.23 7.54
CA GLY A 78 -11.82 5.85 8.87
C GLY A 78 -11.32 7.29 8.89
N ALA A 79 -11.33 8.00 7.76
CA ALA A 79 -11.08 9.43 7.72
C ALA A 79 -12.20 10.19 8.47
N LYS A 80 -11.81 11.07 9.39
CA LYS A 80 -12.68 11.95 10.16
C LYS A 80 -12.08 13.35 10.20
N LYS A 81 -12.91 14.37 10.46
CA LYS A 81 -12.43 15.76 10.44
C LYS A 81 -11.31 15.98 11.46
N GLU A 82 -11.37 15.29 12.60
CA GLU A 82 -10.45 15.39 13.72
C GLU A 82 -9.10 14.68 13.52
N ASN A 83 -9.00 13.70 12.61
CA ASN A 83 -7.75 12.95 12.37
C ASN A 83 -7.08 13.28 11.03
N ILE A 84 -7.65 14.24 10.28
CA ILE A 84 -7.10 14.72 9.02
C ILE A 84 -6.15 15.88 9.29
N VAL A 85 -4.94 15.76 8.76
CA VAL A 85 -3.92 16.80 8.73
C VAL A 85 -3.77 17.29 7.28
N GLU A 86 -3.82 18.60 7.09
CA GLU A 86 -3.64 19.23 5.79
C GLU A 86 -2.16 19.55 5.55
N ASN A 87 -1.60 19.06 4.45
CA ASN A 87 -0.30 19.49 3.97
C ASN A 87 -0.46 20.71 3.07
N LYS A 88 0.06 21.86 3.50
CA LYS A 88 -0.15 23.16 2.84
C LYS A 88 1.16 23.77 2.36
N LYS A 89 1.07 24.52 1.26
CA LYS A 89 2.09 25.48 0.83
C LYS A 89 1.47 26.86 0.74
N GLY A 90 1.69 27.68 1.77
CA GLY A 90 0.93 28.91 1.97
C GLY A 90 -0.54 28.58 2.23
N GLU A 91 -1.44 29.21 1.48
CA GLU A 91 -2.89 28.99 1.58
C GLU A 91 -3.41 27.79 0.76
N VAL A 92 -2.54 27.14 -0.03
CA VAL A 92 -2.94 26.04 -0.91
C VAL A 92 -2.76 24.70 -0.20
N VAL A 93 -3.84 23.93 -0.07
CA VAL A 93 -3.80 22.53 0.35
C VAL A 93 -3.28 21.67 -0.80
N LEU A 94 -2.14 21.01 -0.58
CA LEU A 94 -1.51 20.12 -1.56
C LEU A 94 -2.00 18.68 -1.42
N SER A 95 -2.12 18.20 -0.19
CA SER A 95 -2.63 16.86 0.14
C SER A 95 -3.20 16.84 1.55
N ARG A 96 -3.91 15.77 1.88
CA ARG A 96 -4.42 15.48 3.21
C ARG A 96 -3.93 14.11 3.63
N ILE A 97 -3.55 14.00 4.89
CA ILE A 97 -3.10 12.76 5.51
C ILE A 97 -4.00 12.46 6.69
N PHE A 98 -4.37 11.21 6.88
CA PHE A 98 -4.96 10.75 8.13
C PHE A 98 -4.40 9.40 8.54
N GLN A 99 -4.51 9.11 9.82
CA GLN A 99 -4.25 7.80 10.39
C GLN A 99 -5.50 7.31 11.14
N ALA A 100 -5.76 6.02 11.03
CA ALA A 100 -6.90 5.37 11.67
C ALA A 100 -6.58 3.91 12.03
N PRO A 101 -7.30 3.32 13.00
CA PRO A 101 -7.27 1.88 13.21
C PRO A 101 -7.64 1.13 11.92
N LEU A 102 -6.93 0.06 11.62
CA LEU A 102 -7.23 -0.81 10.49
C LEU A 102 -8.43 -1.70 10.86
N THR A 103 -9.61 -1.39 10.33
CA THR A 103 -10.78 -2.26 10.50
C THR A 103 -10.73 -3.45 9.53
N GLU A 104 -11.54 -4.48 9.80
CA GLU A 104 -11.67 -5.62 8.89
C GLU A 104 -12.17 -5.21 7.50
N GLU A 105 -13.07 -4.24 7.42
CA GLU A 105 -13.60 -3.74 6.15
C GLU A 105 -12.52 -2.98 5.36
N ALA A 106 -11.71 -2.16 6.04
CA ALA A 106 -10.58 -1.47 5.42
C ALA A 106 -9.52 -2.48 4.92
N LEU A 107 -9.22 -3.51 5.72
CA LEU A 107 -8.30 -4.58 5.32
C LEU A 107 -8.85 -5.36 4.11
N HIS A 108 -10.14 -5.70 4.13
CA HIS A 108 -10.80 -6.38 3.01
C HIS A 108 -10.78 -5.53 1.74
N TYR A 109 -10.96 -4.21 1.85
CA TYR A 109 -10.79 -3.28 0.73
C TYR A 109 -9.38 -3.39 0.13
N PHE A 110 -8.32 -3.25 0.93
CA PHE A 110 -6.95 -3.28 0.41
C PHE A 110 -6.56 -4.64 -0.20
N LYS A 111 -7.04 -5.76 0.36
CA LYS A 111 -6.83 -7.09 -0.24
C LYS A 111 -7.49 -7.28 -1.61
N ARG A 112 -8.41 -6.39 -1.99
CA ARG A 112 -9.21 -6.47 -3.22
C ARG A 112 -9.09 -5.25 -4.11
N ILE A 113 -8.17 -4.33 -3.77
CA ILE A 113 -7.93 -3.13 -4.55
C ILE A 113 -7.63 -3.50 -6.01
N GLN A 114 -8.28 -2.81 -6.94
CA GLN A 114 -8.14 -3.11 -8.38
C GLN A 114 -7.12 -2.20 -9.04
N ASP A 115 -6.89 -1.02 -8.45
CA ASP A 115 -5.91 -0.07 -8.93
C ASP A 115 -5.12 0.52 -7.75
N LEU A 116 -3.81 0.30 -7.74
CA LEU A 116 -2.94 0.76 -6.67
C LEU A 116 -2.80 2.30 -6.63
N GLU A 117 -3.25 3.00 -7.67
CA GLU A 117 -3.32 4.47 -7.73
C GLU A 117 -4.67 5.05 -7.29
N GLU A 118 -5.64 4.26 -6.80
CA GLU A 118 -6.91 4.81 -6.28
C GLU A 118 -6.70 5.85 -5.17
N LEU A 119 -5.59 5.74 -4.45
CA LEU A 119 -5.12 6.69 -3.44
C LEU A 119 -3.70 7.14 -3.81
N SER A 120 -3.33 8.37 -3.42
CA SER A 120 -2.02 8.93 -3.76
C SER A 120 -0.89 8.22 -3.02
N ALA A 121 -1.03 7.98 -1.72
CA ALA A 121 -0.16 7.08 -0.96
C ALA A 121 -0.92 6.46 0.21
N TYR A 122 -0.49 5.28 0.64
CA TYR A 122 -1.04 4.61 1.80
C TYR A 122 -0.05 3.61 2.38
N ALA A 123 -0.17 3.39 3.68
CA ALA A 123 0.57 2.37 4.39
C ALA A 123 -0.34 1.59 5.34
N LEU A 124 -0.12 0.29 5.41
CA LEU A 124 -0.65 -0.58 6.46
C LEU A 124 0.47 -0.81 7.47
N CYS A 125 0.18 -0.57 8.73
CA CYS A 125 1.19 -0.44 9.77
C CYS A 125 0.94 -1.42 10.92
N SER A 126 2.03 -1.86 11.54
CA SER A 126 2.05 -2.50 12.86
C SER A 126 2.45 -1.43 13.87
N VAL A 127 1.48 -0.95 14.64
CA VAL A 127 1.62 0.21 15.53
C VAL A 127 2.08 1.45 14.73
N GLU A 128 3.36 1.81 14.80
CA GLU A 128 3.97 2.95 14.08
C GLU A 128 4.89 2.51 12.93
N GLU A 129 5.10 1.20 12.76
CA GLU A 129 5.94 0.67 11.70
C GLU A 129 5.13 0.42 10.44
N LYS A 130 5.51 1.05 9.32
CA LYS A 130 4.97 0.74 7.99
C LYS A 130 5.34 -0.68 7.59
N LYS A 131 4.37 -1.57 7.46
CA LYS A 131 4.58 -2.97 7.05
C LYS A 131 4.37 -3.16 5.55
N VAL A 132 3.35 -2.53 4.98
CA VAL A 132 3.13 -2.46 3.53
C VAL A 132 2.90 -1.01 3.16
N GLU A 133 3.51 -0.52 2.08
CA GLU A 133 3.32 0.86 1.61
C GLU A 133 3.29 0.94 0.10
N VAL A 134 2.43 1.82 -0.42
CA VAL A 134 2.41 2.29 -1.80
C VAL A 134 2.54 3.80 -1.78
N TYR A 135 3.44 4.35 -2.60
CA TYR A 135 3.71 5.79 -2.63
C TYR A 135 3.73 6.34 -4.04
N PHE A 136 2.67 7.06 -4.43
CA PHE A 136 2.52 7.83 -5.68
C PHE A 136 2.95 7.05 -6.94
N ALA A 137 2.63 5.75 -7.00
CA ALA A 137 3.09 4.84 -8.04
C ALA A 137 4.60 4.89 -8.35
N LYS A 138 5.42 5.34 -7.39
CA LYS A 138 6.88 5.26 -7.48
C LYS A 138 7.35 3.88 -7.07
N PHE A 139 6.81 3.39 -5.95
CA PHE A 139 7.10 2.08 -5.43
C PHE A 139 5.93 1.49 -4.64
N MET A 140 5.98 0.18 -4.50
CA MET A 140 5.31 -0.54 -3.41
C MET A 140 6.34 -1.38 -2.67
N ARG A 141 6.19 -1.51 -1.35
CA ARG A 141 7.15 -2.24 -0.52
C ARG A 141 6.51 -2.95 0.65
N VAL A 142 7.19 -3.99 1.12
CA VAL A 142 6.85 -4.72 2.33
C VAL A 142 8.06 -4.83 3.26
N ASN A 143 7.84 -4.66 4.56
CA ASN A 143 8.80 -4.86 5.63
C ASN A 143 8.43 -6.13 6.41
N VAL A 144 9.30 -7.12 6.37
CA VAL A 144 9.07 -8.46 6.93
C VAL A 144 10.16 -8.84 7.94
N ASN A 145 9.76 -9.55 8.99
CA ASN A 145 10.64 -10.36 9.83
C ASN A 145 10.92 -11.73 9.16
N PRO A 146 11.79 -12.60 9.73
CA PRO A 146 12.15 -13.86 9.07
C PRO A 146 10.98 -14.81 8.80
N MET A 147 10.00 -14.88 9.71
CA MET A 147 8.81 -15.74 9.54
C MET A 147 7.87 -15.18 8.46
N GLU A 148 7.69 -13.86 8.45
CA GLU A 148 6.89 -13.16 7.43
C GLU A 148 7.57 -13.22 6.06
N GLU A 149 8.91 -13.21 6.00
CA GLU A 149 9.71 -13.34 4.76
C GLU A 149 9.49 -14.72 4.13
N GLU A 150 9.57 -15.79 4.93
CA GLU A 150 9.27 -17.16 4.47
C GLU A 150 7.83 -17.28 3.97
N ARG A 151 6.86 -16.78 4.74
CA ARG A 151 5.44 -16.75 4.35
C ARG A 151 5.21 -15.95 3.07
N PHE A 152 5.88 -14.80 2.93
CA PHE A 152 5.76 -13.95 1.73
C PHE A 152 6.18 -14.71 0.48
N PHE A 153 7.34 -15.37 0.51
CA PHE A 153 7.81 -16.14 -0.63
C PHE A 153 6.92 -17.36 -0.93
N GLN A 154 6.45 -18.06 0.09
CA GLN A 154 5.49 -19.15 -0.08
C GLN A 154 4.21 -18.67 -0.80
N LEU A 155 3.67 -17.52 -0.38
CA LEU A 155 2.48 -16.93 -1.00
C LEU A 155 2.70 -16.51 -2.46
N LEU A 156 3.90 -16.00 -2.81
CA LEU A 156 4.24 -15.68 -4.19
C LEU A 156 4.30 -16.95 -5.07
N ASP A 157 4.87 -18.04 -4.54
CA ASP A 157 4.98 -19.32 -5.24
C ASP A 157 3.61 -19.99 -5.42
N GLU A 158 2.77 -20.02 -4.38
CA GLU A 158 1.41 -20.55 -4.42
C GLU A 158 0.54 -19.79 -5.45
N ASP A 159 0.67 -18.47 -5.49
CA ASP A 159 -0.02 -17.61 -6.46
C ASP A 159 0.68 -17.56 -7.82
N ARG A 160 1.77 -18.33 -8.03
CA ARG A 160 2.52 -18.42 -9.29
C ARG A 160 2.99 -17.05 -9.82
N ILE A 161 3.30 -16.12 -8.92
CA ILE A 161 3.85 -14.81 -9.28
C ILE A 161 5.33 -15.01 -9.59
N ARG A 162 5.75 -14.69 -10.81
CA ARG A 162 7.17 -14.79 -11.19
C ARG A 162 7.93 -13.57 -10.69
N TYR A 163 8.85 -13.77 -9.77
CA TYR A 163 9.68 -12.70 -9.22
C TYR A 163 11.18 -13.05 -9.31
N LYS A 164 12.02 -12.03 -9.17
CA LYS A 164 13.45 -12.17 -8.93
C LYS A 164 13.86 -11.16 -7.89
N VAL A 165 14.52 -11.65 -6.84
CA VAL A 165 15.13 -10.79 -5.83
C VAL A 165 16.44 -10.20 -6.38
N VAL A 166 16.61 -8.90 -6.24
CA VAL A 166 17.80 -8.15 -6.70
C VAL A 166 18.38 -7.29 -5.59
#